data_AF-A0A1F8CPS8-F1
#
_entry.id   AF-A0A1F8CPS8-F1
#
_cell.length_a   1.000
_cell.length_b   1.000
_cell.length_c   1.000
_cell.angle_alpha   90.00
_cell.angle_beta   90.00
_cell.angle_gamma   90.00
#
_symmetry.space_group_name_H-M   'P 1'
#
loop_
_entity.id
_entity.type
_entity.pdbx_description
1 polymer ?
#
loop_
_entity_poly.entity_id
_entity_poly.type
_entity_poly.pdbx_seq_one_letter_code
_entity_poly.pdbx_strand_id
1 'polypeptide(L)'
;MSTFPHTEPEFSQWLVSEYFKHGTVEEVLRVNRYSLPISTATYHRILNQFGVVKTAGPNNLLNEAVDFLSHMLHDTSSIEEVYKKLPLKFQTSLSTIYRIAEYAKEGLTRRVGVGLVITPFDNNRQILLAEDVSTPRIELGKPYDSISLPMGYAKKRESRRINVLRILQQEVFTDLVIKQSFPKELVTERLEPFMYLDIADVRVAIFHLQLPKDLSAINNFSSYKLKNHRFIDIDEVNSLKNVRVGVKEVAIGYQKYLDLLSRNLVVNPMQAQSFLNQELATVSVEVGA
;
A
#
# COMPACT_ATOMS: atom_id res chain seq x y z
N MET A 1 -5.64 -20.38 26.57
CA MET A 1 -6.43 -21.26 25.68
C MET A 1 -7.10 -20.36 24.66
N SER A 2 -6.72 -20.41 23.38
CA SER A 2 -7.40 -19.65 22.34
C SER A 2 -8.69 -20.39 21.97
N THR A 3 -9.83 -19.79 22.27
CA THR A 3 -11.15 -20.28 21.84
C THR A 3 -11.33 -19.95 20.36
N PHE A 4 -10.98 -20.90 19.50
CA PHE A 4 -11.30 -20.83 18.07
C PHE A 4 -12.81 -20.98 17.87
N PRO A 5 -13.39 -20.38 16.82
CA PRO A 5 -14.78 -20.65 16.45
C PRO A 5 -15.04 -22.16 16.30
N HIS A 6 -16.20 -22.61 16.73
CA HIS A 6 -16.55 -24.03 16.78
C HIS A 6 -17.23 -24.54 15.51
N THR A 7 -17.68 -23.64 14.62
CA THR A 7 -18.30 -24.01 13.34
C THR A 7 -17.32 -23.80 12.18
N GLU A 8 -17.38 -24.67 11.16
CA GLU A 8 -16.51 -24.61 9.98
C GLU A 8 -16.60 -23.27 9.21
N PRO A 9 -17.80 -22.67 8.99
CA PRO A 9 -17.90 -21.40 8.29
C PRO A 9 -17.26 -20.25 9.07
N GLU A 10 -17.52 -20.15 10.38
CA GLU A 10 -16.95 -19.10 11.23
C GLU A 10 -15.43 -19.26 11.37
N PHE A 11 -14.95 -20.49 11.48
CA PHE A 11 -13.53 -20.77 11.55
C PHE A 11 -12.82 -20.39 10.24
N SER A 12 -13.43 -20.66 9.09
CA SER A 12 -12.89 -20.25 7.78
C SER A 12 -12.84 -18.73 7.63
N GLN A 13 -13.89 -18.02 8.04
CA GLN A 13 -13.91 -16.55 8.08
C GLN A 13 -12.86 -15.99 9.02
N TRP A 14 -12.71 -16.57 10.21
CA TRP A 14 -11.69 -16.19 11.17
C TRP A 14 -10.29 -16.34 10.59
N LEU A 15 -9.99 -17.47 9.94
CA LEU A 15 -8.71 -17.68 9.24
C LEU A 15 -8.46 -16.61 8.18
N VAL A 16 -9.44 -16.29 7.34
CA VAL A 16 -9.29 -15.24 6.33
C VAL A 16 -9.03 -13.87 6.98
N SER A 17 -9.70 -13.57 8.10
CA SER A 17 -9.43 -12.37 8.92
C SER A 17 -7.99 -12.36 9.43
N GLU A 18 -7.51 -13.46 10.03
CA GLU A 18 -6.14 -13.57 10.54
C GLU A 18 -5.12 -13.40 9.41
N TYR A 19 -5.39 -13.96 8.23
CA TYR A 19 -4.56 -13.75 7.05
C TYR A 19 -4.44 -12.27 6.69
N PHE A 20 -5.54 -11.52 6.69
CA PHE A 20 -5.50 -10.08 6.38
C PHE A 20 -4.78 -9.25 7.45
N LYS A 21 -4.82 -9.66 8.73
CA LYS A 21 -4.08 -9.03 9.83
C LYS A 21 -2.56 -9.26 9.73
N HIS A 22 -2.16 -10.49 9.38
CA HIS A 22 -0.77 -10.94 9.48
C HIS A 22 -0.03 -11.00 8.13
N GLY A 23 -0.75 -11.00 7.01
CA GLY A 23 -0.23 -10.90 5.65
C GLY A 23 0.30 -12.19 5.02
N THR A 24 0.71 -13.19 5.80
CA THR A 24 1.15 -14.50 5.30
C THR A 24 0.57 -15.64 6.13
N VAL A 25 0.44 -16.83 5.54
CA VAL A 25 -0.04 -18.02 6.26
C VAL A 25 0.97 -18.43 7.33
N GLU A 26 2.25 -18.34 7.01
CA GLU A 26 3.36 -18.64 7.91
C GLU A 26 3.34 -17.74 9.14
N GLU A 27 3.04 -16.45 8.97
CA GLU A 27 2.97 -15.51 10.10
C GLU A 27 1.78 -15.83 11.01
N VAL A 28 0.62 -16.16 10.44
CA VAL A 28 -0.54 -16.58 11.23
C VAL A 28 -0.23 -17.84 12.03
N LEU A 29 0.39 -18.84 11.40
CA LEU A 29 0.79 -20.07 12.09
C LEU A 29 1.82 -19.77 13.19
N ARG A 30 2.81 -18.92 12.93
CA ARG A 30 3.85 -18.51 13.89
C ARG A 30 3.26 -17.82 15.12
N VAL A 31 2.40 -16.82 14.93
CA VAL A 31 1.74 -16.08 16.04
C VAL A 31 0.87 -17.01 16.87
N ASN A 32 0.24 -18.00 16.23
CA ASN A 32 -0.53 -19.05 16.90
C ASN A 32 0.32 -20.24 17.37
N ARG A 33 1.66 -20.12 17.40
CA ARG A 33 2.60 -21.18 17.84
C ARG A 33 2.36 -22.53 17.17
N TYR A 34 1.95 -22.51 15.90
CA TYR A 34 1.62 -23.68 15.09
C TYR A 34 0.52 -24.57 15.71
N SER A 35 -0.34 -24.00 16.57
CA SER A 35 -1.41 -24.72 17.28
C SER A 35 -2.74 -24.77 16.52
N LEU A 36 -2.82 -24.18 15.32
CA LEU A 36 -4.05 -24.17 14.53
C LEU A 36 -4.39 -25.60 14.07
N PRO A 37 -5.67 -26.03 14.17
CA PRO A 37 -6.10 -27.38 13.79
C PRO A 37 -6.23 -27.56 12.27
N ILE A 38 -5.30 -27.01 11.49
CA ILE A 38 -5.28 -27.07 10.03
C ILE A 38 -3.86 -27.19 9.50
N SER A 39 -3.72 -27.81 8.33
CA SER A 39 -2.47 -27.77 7.58
C SER A 39 -2.32 -26.45 6.81
N THR A 40 -1.08 -26.05 6.51
CA THR A 40 -0.76 -24.93 5.61
C THR A 40 -1.45 -25.07 4.24
N ALA A 41 -1.53 -26.29 3.71
CA ALA A 41 -2.20 -26.57 2.45
C ALA A 41 -3.72 -26.33 2.54
N THR A 42 -4.35 -26.78 3.63
CA THR A 42 -5.78 -26.52 3.90
C THR A 42 -6.05 -25.03 4.02
N TYR A 43 -5.20 -24.28 4.72
CA TYR A 43 -5.33 -22.83 4.84
C TYR A 43 -5.27 -22.16 3.45
N HIS A 44 -4.30 -22.51 2.60
CA HIS A 44 -4.24 -21.97 1.25
C HIS A 44 -5.47 -22.32 0.39
N ARG A 45 -6.09 -23.49 0.58
CA ARG A 45 -7.36 -23.84 -0.09
C ARG A 45 -8.50 -22.95 0.36
N ILE A 46 -8.63 -22.69 1.66
CA ILE A 46 -9.63 -21.77 2.23
C ILE A 46 -9.46 -20.36 1.64
N LEU A 47 -8.23 -19.82 1.61
CA LEU A 47 -7.96 -18.52 1.00
C LEU A 47 -8.37 -18.47 -0.47
N ASN A 48 -8.07 -19.53 -1.23
CA ASN A 48 -8.44 -19.62 -2.65
C ASN A 48 -9.97 -19.68 -2.84
N GLN A 49 -10.69 -20.42 -1.98
CA GLN A 49 -12.15 -20.51 -1.99
C GLN A 49 -12.81 -19.14 -1.77
N PHE A 50 -12.29 -18.36 -0.83
CA PHE A 50 -12.74 -16.98 -0.57
C PHE A 50 -12.29 -16.00 -1.65
N GLY A 51 -11.49 -16.44 -2.63
CA GLY A 51 -10.97 -15.60 -3.70
C GLY A 51 -9.94 -14.56 -3.24
N VAL A 52 -9.22 -14.85 -2.14
CA VAL A 52 -8.20 -13.97 -1.58
C VAL A 52 -7.00 -13.89 -2.49
N VAL A 53 -6.65 -12.67 -2.90
CA VAL A 53 -5.41 -12.37 -3.60
C VAL A 53 -4.30 -12.20 -2.57
N LYS A 54 -3.50 -13.27 -2.43
CA LYS A 54 -2.40 -13.38 -1.46
C LYS A 54 -1.33 -12.31 -1.70
N THR A 55 -0.60 -11.89 -0.67
CA THR A 55 0.44 -10.85 -0.68
C THR A 55 1.61 -11.07 -1.66
N ALA A 56 2.36 -9.99 -1.95
CA ALA A 56 3.33 -9.95 -3.07
C ALA A 56 4.64 -10.71 -2.79
N GLY A 57 4.85 -11.18 -1.56
CA GLY A 57 6.02 -11.95 -1.13
C GLY A 57 6.31 -11.74 0.36
N PRO A 58 7.44 -12.26 0.88
CA PRO A 58 7.85 -12.05 2.28
C PRO A 58 8.41 -10.63 2.52
N ASN A 59 8.98 -9.99 1.50
CA ASN A 59 9.60 -8.66 1.60
C ASN A 59 8.63 -7.53 1.18
N ASN A 60 7.48 -7.44 1.86
CA ASN A 60 6.48 -6.39 1.60
C ASN A 60 6.74 -5.09 2.38
N LEU A 61 7.93 -4.91 2.96
CA LEU A 61 8.25 -3.80 3.85
C LEU A 61 8.98 -2.67 3.10
N LEU A 62 8.31 -2.03 2.13
CA LEU A 62 8.81 -0.82 1.44
C LEU A 62 9.04 0.28 2.44
N ASN A 63 8.07 0.33 3.35
CA ASN A 63 7.88 1.31 4.37
C ASN A 63 9.16 1.44 5.18
N GLU A 64 9.83 0.34 5.54
CA GLU A 64 11.04 0.42 6.35
C GLU A 64 12.15 1.31 5.77
N ALA A 65 12.46 1.17 4.48
CA ALA A 65 13.55 1.91 3.85
C ALA A 65 13.12 3.27 3.31
N VAL A 66 11.91 3.36 2.74
CA VAL A 66 11.35 4.63 2.24
C VAL A 66 11.10 5.59 3.39
N ASP A 67 10.49 5.08 4.47
CA ASP A 67 10.22 5.89 5.64
C ASP A 67 11.57 6.29 6.28
N PHE A 68 12.54 5.36 6.40
CA PHE A 68 13.88 5.69 6.94
C PHE A 68 14.53 6.83 6.15
N LEU A 69 14.50 6.75 4.83
CA LEU A 69 15.03 7.79 3.95
C LEU A 69 14.25 9.11 4.08
N SER A 70 12.93 9.06 4.28
CA SER A 70 12.13 10.25 4.57
C SER A 70 12.48 10.87 5.91
N HIS A 71 12.80 10.07 6.93
CA HIS A 71 13.26 10.56 8.24
C HIS A 71 14.63 11.23 8.14
N MET A 72 15.55 10.61 7.39
CA MET A 72 16.90 11.12 7.12
C MET A 72 16.89 12.51 6.48
N LEU A 73 15.85 12.88 5.73
CA LEU A 73 15.77 14.22 5.15
C LEU A 73 15.49 15.33 6.17
N HIS A 74 15.01 14.97 7.35
CA HIS A 74 14.72 15.90 8.45
C HIS A 74 15.73 15.80 9.61
N ASP A 75 16.61 14.79 9.60
CA ASP A 75 17.67 14.60 10.59
C ASP A 75 19.03 14.91 9.94
N THR A 76 19.84 15.76 10.57
CA THR A 76 21.18 16.12 10.08
C THR A 76 22.23 15.04 10.39
N SER A 77 21.86 13.97 11.09
CA SER A 77 22.75 12.86 11.46
C SER A 77 23.11 11.99 10.24
N SER A 78 24.22 11.26 10.31
CA SER A 78 24.62 10.29 9.27
C SER A 78 23.69 9.07 9.22
N ILE A 79 23.64 8.38 8.05
CA ILE A 79 22.81 7.17 7.87
C ILE A 79 23.16 6.12 8.93
N GLU A 80 24.43 5.91 9.25
CA GLU A 80 24.91 4.99 10.28
C GLU A 80 24.42 5.36 11.68
N GLU A 81 24.40 6.65 12.02
CA GLU A 81 23.97 7.13 13.33
C GLU A 81 22.48 6.96 13.53
N VAL A 82 21.67 7.22 12.50
CA VAL A 82 20.23 6.95 12.54
C VAL A 82 19.98 5.45 12.54
N TYR A 83 20.71 4.68 11.73
CA TYR A 83 20.58 3.22 11.65
C TYR A 83 20.89 2.53 12.98
N LYS A 84 21.90 2.98 13.73
CA LYS A 84 22.25 2.42 15.06
C LYS A 84 21.17 2.67 16.11
N LYS A 85 20.32 3.69 15.92
CA LYS A 85 19.19 3.99 16.81
C LYS A 85 17.96 3.14 16.48
N LEU A 86 18.00 2.34 15.40
CA LEU A 86 16.89 1.48 14.99
C LEU A 86 16.74 0.26 15.90
N PRO A 87 15.50 -0.24 16.08
CA PRO A 87 15.23 -1.37 16.95
C PRO A 87 15.79 -2.67 16.35
N LEU A 88 16.06 -3.65 17.23
CA LEU A 88 16.47 -5.01 16.84
C LEU A 88 15.48 -5.75 15.92
N LYS A 89 14.24 -5.24 15.79
CA LYS A 89 13.21 -5.77 14.88
C LYS A 89 13.28 -5.19 13.46
N PHE A 90 14.13 -4.19 13.22
CA PHE A 90 14.39 -3.67 11.88
C PHE A 90 15.09 -4.76 11.06
N GLN A 91 14.48 -5.16 9.94
CA GLN A 91 14.95 -6.30 9.15
C GLN A 91 15.78 -5.86 7.95
N THR A 92 15.63 -4.62 7.51
CA THR A 92 16.38 -4.09 6.37
C THR A 92 17.83 -3.85 6.75
N SER A 93 18.78 -4.39 5.99
CA SER A 93 20.21 -4.15 6.26
C SER A 93 20.64 -2.73 5.89
N LEU A 94 21.66 -2.20 6.56
CA LEU A 94 22.29 -0.92 6.20
C LEU A 94 22.74 -0.90 4.72
N SER A 95 23.29 -2.01 4.24
CA SER A 95 23.64 -2.19 2.82
C SER A 95 22.42 -2.08 1.88
N THR A 96 21.25 -2.53 2.33
CA THR A 96 20.01 -2.38 1.56
C THR A 96 19.54 -0.93 1.53
N ILE A 97 19.68 -0.20 2.64
CA ILE A 97 19.36 1.24 2.70
C ILE A 97 20.25 2.03 1.73
N TYR A 98 21.57 1.85 1.82
CA TYR A 98 22.52 2.52 0.91
C TYR A 98 22.20 2.25 -0.55
N ARG A 99 21.94 0.99 -0.88
CA ARG A 99 21.56 0.59 -2.22
C ARG A 99 20.25 1.24 -2.69
N ILE A 100 19.25 1.38 -1.82
CA ILE A 100 17.99 2.05 -2.16
C ILE A 100 18.23 3.55 -2.37
N ALA A 101 19.03 4.19 -1.52
CA ALA A 101 19.40 5.60 -1.67
C ALA A 101 20.16 5.85 -2.98
N GLU A 102 21.14 5.00 -3.32
CA GLU A 102 21.88 5.04 -4.58
C GLU A 102 20.93 4.91 -5.78
N TYR A 103 20.04 3.92 -5.79
CA TYR A 103 19.06 3.78 -6.88
C TYR A 103 18.08 4.94 -6.95
N ALA A 104 17.65 5.50 -5.81
CA ALA A 104 16.81 6.69 -5.81
C ALA A 104 17.53 7.88 -6.46
N LYS A 105 18.83 8.06 -6.20
CA LYS A 105 19.68 9.09 -6.82
C LYS A 105 19.88 8.87 -8.32
N GLU A 106 20.15 7.63 -8.72
CA GLU A 106 20.35 7.25 -10.12
C GLU A 106 19.02 7.18 -10.91
N GLY A 107 17.87 7.39 -10.25
CA GLY A 107 16.55 7.26 -10.86
C GLY A 107 16.20 5.83 -11.28
N LEU A 108 16.85 4.83 -10.68
CA LEU A 108 16.64 3.41 -10.97
C LEU A 108 15.53 2.84 -10.09
N THR A 109 14.57 2.15 -10.73
CA THR A 109 13.54 1.41 -10.01
C THR A 109 13.72 -0.09 -10.17
N ARG A 110 13.73 -0.82 -9.04
CA ARG A 110 13.90 -2.28 -9.00
C ARG A 110 12.64 -3.01 -8.61
N ARG A 111 11.79 -2.37 -7.83
CA ARG A 111 10.55 -2.92 -7.28
C ARG A 111 9.35 -2.26 -7.95
N VAL A 112 8.20 -2.89 -7.85
CA VAL A 112 6.95 -2.38 -8.44
C VAL A 112 5.85 -2.32 -7.40
N GLY A 113 5.07 -1.25 -7.43
CA GLY A 113 3.92 -1.02 -6.56
C GLY A 113 2.66 -0.71 -7.36
N VAL A 114 1.53 -0.73 -6.66
CA VAL A 114 0.24 -0.26 -7.17
C VAL A 114 -0.37 0.69 -6.15
N GLY A 115 -0.89 1.82 -6.63
CA GLY A 115 -1.70 2.76 -5.85
C GLY A 115 -3.05 2.99 -6.53
N LEU A 116 -4.09 3.26 -5.74
CA LEU A 116 -5.45 3.46 -6.24
C LEU A 116 -5.97 4.83 -5.87
N VAL A 117 -6.37 5.60 -6.88
CA VAL A 117 -7.29 6.72 -6.71
C VAL A 117 -8.70 6.18 -6.85
N ILE A 118 -9.41 6.10 -5.73
CA ILE A 118 -10.79 5.61 -5.69
C ILE A 118 -11.73 6.79 -5.50
N THR A 119 -12.71 6.93 -6.38
CA THR A 119 -13.69 8.03 -6.37
C THR A 119 -15.11 7.49 -6.15
N PRO A 120 -16.01 8.24 -5.48
CA PRO A 120 -17.40 7.84 -5.36
C PRO A 120 -18.12 7.93 -6.71
N PHE A 121 -19.29 7.29 -6.78
CA PHE A 121 -20.12 7.23 -7.99
C PHE A 121 -20.47 8.60 -8.59
N ASP A 122 -20.66 9.61 -7.76
CA ASP A 122 -21.23 10.91 -8.13
C ASP A 122 -20.21 12.05 -8.20
N ASN A 123 -18.98 11.84 -7.72
CA ASN A 123 -17.98 12.91 -7.66
C ASN A 123 -16.56 12.40 -7.96
N ASN A 124 -16.03 12.74 -9.14
CA ASN A 124 -14.67 12.37 -9.54
C ASN A 124 -13.56 13.26 -8.95
N ARG A 125 -13.91 14.37 -8.29
CA ARG A 125 -12.96 15.26 -7.59
C ARG A 125 -12.69 14.81 -6.17
N GLN A 126 -13.48 13.89 -5.62
CA GLN A 126 -13.25 13.32 -4.32
C GLN A 126 -12.49 12.01 -4.41
N ILE A 127 -11.46 11.84 -3.59
CA ILE A 127 -10.65 10.63 -3.55
C ILE A 127 -10.72 9.97 -2.17
N LEU A 128 -10.71 8.64 -2.14
CA LEU A 128 -10.72 7.85 -0.91
C LEU A 128 -9.36 7.92 -0.23
N LEU A 129 -9.33 8.45 0.98
CA LEU A 129 -8.18 8.47 1.87
C LEU A 129 -8.55 7.83 3.20
N ALA A 130 -7.54 7.33 3.90
CA ALA A 130 -7.69 6.68 5.20
C ALA A 130 -6.42 6.86 6.04
N GLU A 131 -6.54 6.68 7.33
CA GLU A 131 -5.43 6.72 8.28
C GLU A 131 -4.72 5.37 8.31
N ASP A 132 -3.42 5.35 8.04
CA ASP A 132 -2.61 4.14 8.11
C ASP A 132 -2.27 3.79 9.57
N VAL A 133 -2.97 2.77 10.08
CA VAL A 133 -2.81 2.23 11.43
C VAL A 133 -1.97 0.96 11.47
N SER A 134 -1.42 0.51 10.34
CA SER A 134 -0.51 -0.62 10.35
C SER A 134 0.66 -0.33 11.29
N THR A 135 1.18 -1.33 12.01
CA THR A 135 2.05 -1.12 13.17
C THR A 135 3.10 -0.05 12.91
N PRO A 136 3.06 1.08 13.66
CA PRO A 136 3.94 2.21 13.43
C PRO A 136 5.40 1.78 13.62
N ARG A 137 6.26 2.33 12.78
CA ARG A 137 7.70 2.33 13.00
C ARG A 137 8.14 3.79 13.06
N ILE A 138 7.83 4.42 14.20
CA ILE A 138 8.15 5.82 14.50
C ILE A 138 9.66 6.09 14.28
N GLU A 139 10.49 5.09 14.59
CA GLU A 139 11.95 5.10 14.46
C GLU A 139 12.44 5.04 13.01
N LEU A 140 11.54 4.76 12.07
CA LEU A 140 11.80 4.75 10.63
C LEU A 140 11.06 5.88 9.95
N GLY A 141 10.56 6.91 10.63
CA GLY A 141 9.84 7.98 9.94
C GLY A 141 8.50 7.57 9.35
N LYS A 142 7.87 6.48 9.83
CA LYS A 142 6.43 6.30 9.63
C LYS A 142 5.73 7.19 10.65
N PRO A 143 5.16 8.35 10.27
CA PRO A 143 4.38 9.08 11.23
C PRO A 143 3.11 8.29 11.53
N TYR A 144 2.76 8.23 12.81
CA TYR A 144 1.52 7.63 13.30
C TYR A 144 0.33 8.20 12.52
N ASP A 145 -0.69 7.39 12.21
CA ASP A 145 -1.93 7.84 11.57
C ASP A 145 -1.73 8.68 10.29
N SER A 146 -0.69 8.38 9.51
CA SER A 146 -0.46 9.10 8.26
C SER A 146 -1.65 8.92 7.33
N ILE A 147 -2.12 10.01 6.73
CA ILE A 147 -3.20 9.93 5.74
C ILE A 147 -2.62 9.32 4.46
N SER A 148 -3.23 8.24 4.00
CA SER A 148 -2.78 7.47 2.85
C SER A 148 -3.94 7.14 1.91
N LEU A 149 -3.59 6.91 0.64
CA LEU A 149 -4.48 6.26 -0.34
C LEU A 149 -4.20 4.75 -0.35
N PRO A 150 -5.15 3.90 -0.77
CA PRO A 150 -4.92 2.46 -0.86
C PRO A 150 -3.77 2.14 -1.81
N MET A 151 -2.68 1.58 -1.29
CA MET A 151 -1.47 1.30 -2.05
C MET A 151 -0.63 0.19 -1.45
N GLY A 152 0.09 -0.54 -2.29
CA GLY A 152 1.00 -1.58 -1.83
C GLY A 152 1.85 -2.19 -2.92
N TYR A 153 2.55 -3.26 -2.57
CA TYR A 153 3.43 -3.94 -3.52
C TYR A 153 2.69 -4.79 -4.54
N ALA A 154 3.32 -4.87 -5.71
CA ALA A 154 2.91 -5.70 -6.82
C ALA A 154 3.98 -6.74 -7.15
N LYS A 155 3.59 -7.82 -7.82
CA LYS A 155 4.56 -8.70 -8.48
C LYS A 155 4.70 -8.31 -9.94
N LYS A 156 5.95 -8.20 -10.42
CA LYS A 156 6.26 -7.78 -11.81
C LYS A 156 5.58 -8.62 -12.89
N ARG A 157 5.29 -9.89 -12.61
CA ARG A 157 4.70 -10.85 -13.57
C ARG A 157 3.22 -11.14 -13.31
N GLU A 158 2.61 -10.51 -12.30
CA GLU A 158 1.16 -10.62 -12.08
C GLU A 158 0.41 -9.59 -12.93
N SER A 159 -0.82 -9.94 -13.33
CA SER A 159 -1.65 -9.02 -14.10
C SER A 159 -2.00 -7.78 -13.28
N ARG A 160 -2.21 -6.65 -13.97
CA ARG A 160 -2.63 -5.39 -13.35
C ARG A 160 -3.91 -5.58 -12.53
N ARG A 161 -4.88 -6.31 -13.08
CA ARG A 161 -6.11 -6.70 -12.39
C ARG A 161 -5.84 -7.37 -11.04
N ILE A 162 -4.96 -8.37 -11.00
CA ILE A 162 -4.61 -9.07 -9.76
C ILE A 162 -3.96 -8.13 -8.74
N ASN A 163 -3.05 -7.25 -9.19
CA ASN A 163 -2.40 -6.30 -8.31
C ASN A 163 -3.40 -5.28 -7.72
N VAL A 164 -4.37 -4.81 -8.51
CA VAL A 164 -5.41 -3.89 -8.05
C VAL A 164 -6.41 -4.58 -7.12
N LEU A 165 -6.87 -5.79 -7.46
CA LEU A 165 -7.74 -6.59 -6.60
C LEU A 165 -7.14 -6.82 -5.22
N ARG A 166 -5.83 -7.07 -5.15
CA ARG A 166 -5.10 -7.22 -3.89
C ARG A 166 -5.23 -6.01 -2.98
N ILE A 167 -5.03 -4.80 -3.53
CA ILE A 167 -5.14 -3.56 -2.76
C ILE A 167 -6.59 -3.37 -2.30
N LEU A 168 -7.55 -3.55 -3.19
CA LEU A 168 -8.98 -3.45 -2.84
C LEU A 168 -9.36 -4.42 -1.72
N GLN A 169 -8.93 -5.67 -1.80
CA GLN A 169 -9.24 -6.69 -0.79
C GLN A 169 -8.57 -6.41 0.56
N GLN A 170 -7.34 -5.89 0.58
CA GLN A 170 -6.58 -5.71 1.81
C GLN A 170 -6.82 -4.36 2.49
N GLU A 171 -7.13 -3.31 1.73
CA GLU A 171 -7.10 -1.93 2.20
C GLU A 171 -8.43 -1.21 2.08
N VAL A 172 -9.40 -1.77 1.35
CA VAL A 172 -10.70 -1.13 1.10
C VAL A 172 -11.88 -2.02 1.49
N PHE A 173 -11.91 -3.29 1.12
CA PHE A 173 -13.11 -4.15 1.22
C PHE A 173 -12.86 -5.46 1.97
N THR A 174 -12.03 -5.43 3.02
CA THR A 174 -11.60 -6.63 3.77
C THR A 174 -12.79 -7.45 4.27
N ASP A 175 -13.80 -6.80 4.86
CA ASP A 175 -14.99 -7.45 5.40
C ASP A 175 -15.85 -8.05 4.30
N LEU A 176 -15.95 -7.42 3.12
CA LEU A 176 -16.68 -8.00 1.99
C LEU A 176 -16.00 -9.29 1.50
N VAL A 177 -14.67 -9.37 1.59
CA VAL A 177 -13.94 -10.61 1.25
C VAL A 177 -14.19 -11.69 2.31
N ILE A 178 -14.10 -11.33 3.59
CA ILE A 178 -14.38 -12.25 4.71
C ILE A 178 -15.82 -12.77 4.62
N LYS A 179 -16.77 -11.92 4.23
CA LYS A 179 -18.19 -12.30 4.04
C LYS A 179 -18.48 -12.97 2.69
N GLN A 180 -17.47 -13.19 1.85
CA GLN A 180 -17.59 -13.75 0.50
C GLN A 180 -18.56 -12.98 -0.42
N SER A 181 -18.70 -11.68 -0.21
CA SER A 181 -19.57 -10.77 -0.96
C SER A 181 -18.79 -9.72 -1.76
N PHE A 182 -17.47 -9.87 -1.90
CA PHE A 182 -16.63 -8.94 -2.65
C PHE A 182 -16.87 -9.05 -4.17
N PRO A 183 -17.22 -7.94 -4.87
CA PRO A 183 -17.53 -7.95 -6.29
C PRO A 183 -16.25 -7.98 -7.14
N LYS A 184 -15.90 -9.16 -7.67
CA LYS A 184 -14.65 -9.38 -8.44
C LYS A 184 -14.66 -8.70 -9.80
N GLU A 185 -15.83 -8.33 -10.28
CA GLU A 185 -16.09 -7.65 -11.55
C GLU A 185 -15.81 -6.15 -11.48
N LEU A 186 -15.60 -5.59 -10.27
CA LEU A 186 -15.24 -4.19 -10.06
C LEU A 186 -13.96 -3.79 -10.80
N VAL A 187 -13.05 -4.75 -11.02
CA VAL A 187 -11.78 -4.52 -11.72
C VAL A 187 -11.78 -5.25 -13.05
N THR A 188 -11.78 -4.47 -14.13
CA THR A 188 -11.75 -4.99 -15.51
C THR A 188 -10.34 -5.42 -15.93
N GLU A 189 -10.25 -6.26 -16.96
CA GLU A 189 -8.96 -6.74 -17.50
C GLU A 189 -8.16 -5.63 -18.22
N ARG A 190 -8.84 -4.59 -18.72
CA ARG A 190 -8.24 -3.50 -19.53
C ARG A 190 -7.87 -2.26 -18.73
N LEU A 191 -7.68 -2.42 -17.42
CA LEU A 191 -7.35 -1.30 -16.56
C LEU A 191 -5.91 -0.81 -16.83
N GLU A 192 -5.79 0.45 -17.23
CA GLU A 192 -4.52 1.13 -17.48
C GLU A 192 -4.22 2.13 -16.37
N PRO A 193 -2.96 2.26 -15.94
CA PRO A 193 -2.58 3.30 -15.00
C PRO A 193 -2.63 4.66 -15.69
N PHE A 194 -3.05 5.71 -14.99
CA PHE A 194 -2.97 7.08 -15.52
C PHE A 194 -1.62 7.74 -15.19
N MET A 195 -0.87 7.15 -14.26
CA MET A 195 0.39 7.69 -13.76
C MET A 195 1.31 6.55 -13.27
N TYR A 196 2.61 6.74 -13.45
CA TYR A 196 3.67 6.03 -12.77
C TYR A 196 4.43 7.00 -11.90
N LEU A 197 4.55 6.65 -10.62
CA LEU A 197 5.25 7.44 -9.62
C LEU A 197 6.43 6.63 -9.08
N ASP A 198 7.63 7.16 -9.25
CA ASP A 198 8.83 6.55 -8.68
C ASP A 198 9.02 7.08 -7.24
N ILE A 199 8.95 6.15 -6.27
CA ILE A 199 9.14 6.40 -4.83
C ILE A 199 10.32 5.53 -4.36
N ALA A 200 11.42 6.18 -3.98
CA ALA A 200 12.73 5.57 -3.78
C ALA A 200 13.11 4.65 -4.97
N ASP A 201 13.22 3.33 -4.74
CA ASP A 201 13.54 2.32 -5.75
C ASP A 201 12.30 1.57 -6.28
N VAL A 202 11.09 2.08 -6.02
CA VAL A 202 9.82 1.47 -6.45
C VAL A 202 9.14 2.31 -7.51
N ARG A 203 8.81 1.67 -8.63
CA ARG A 203 7.87 2.24 -9.61
C ARG A 203 6.45 1.86 -9.24
N VAL A 204 5.65 2.83 -8.82
CA VAL A 204 4.25 2.63 -8.44
C VAL A 204 3.34 2.97 -9.62
N ALA A 205 2.57 1.99 -10.09
CA ALA A 205 1.53 2.21 -11.09
C ALA A 205 0.24 2.69 -10.39
N ILE A 206 -0.25 3.86 -10.77
CA ILE A 206 -1.42 4.49 -10.15
C ILE A 206 -2.63 4.36 -11.08
N PHE A 207 -3.71 3.79 -10.54
CA PHE A 207 -4.95 3.53 -11.27
C PHE A 207 -6.08 4.38 -10.71
N HIS A 208 -7.01 4.77 -11.58
CA HIS A 208 -8.26 5.40 -11.18
C HIS A 208 -9.40 4.37 -11.22
N LEU A 209 -10.18 4.31 -10.15
CA LEU A 209 -11.38 3.48 -10.04
C LEU A 209 -12.53 4.34 -9.53
N GLN A 210 -13.61 4.42 -10.31
CA GLN A 210 -14.87 4.97 -9.83
C GLN A 210 -15.73 3.84 -9.27
N LEU A 211 -16.18 3.99 -8.03
CA LEU A 211 -17.04 2.99 -7.41
C LEU A 211 -18.47 3.10 -7.92
N PRO A 212 -19.19 1.97 -8.06
CA PRO A 212 -20.64 2.02 -8.23
C PRO A 212 -21.30 2.57 -6.97
N LYS A 213 -22.54 3.04 -7.12
CA LYS A 213 -23.33 3.66 -6.04
C LYS A 213 -23.36 2.81 -4.77
N ASP A 214 -23.61 1.52 -4.92
CA ASP A 214 -23.78 0.60 -3.78
C ASP A 214 -22.49 0.35 -2.99
N LEU A 215 -21.32 0.54 -3.61
CA LEU A 215 -20.01 0.39 -2.97
C LEU A 215 -19.43 1.71 -2.48
N SER A 216 -20.01 2.86 -2.87
CA SER A 216 -19.50 4.19 -2.53
C SER A 216 -19.76 4.59 -1.08
N ALA A 217 -20.57 3.85 -0.33
CA ALA A 217 -20.85 4.17 1.06
C ALA A 217 -19.66 3.83 1.98
N ILE A 218 -19.30 4.75 2.89
CA ILE A 218 -18.14 4.63 3.80
C ILE A 218 -18.21 3.35 4.65
N ASN A 219 -19.41 2.91 5.04
CA ASN A 219 -19.62 1.70 5.84
C ASN A 219 -19.24 0.39 5.12
N ASN A 220 -19.04 0.42 3.80
CA ASN A 220 -18.50 -0.72 3.06
C ASN A 220 -16.99 -0.87 3.24
N PHE A 221 -16.30 0.19 3.69
CA PHE A 221 -14.85 0.21 3.76
C PHE A 221 -14.33 -0.42 5.05
N SER A 222 -13.37 -1.32 4.91
CA SER A 222 -12.81 -2.10 6.00
C SER A 222 -11.39 -2.54 5.69
N SER A 223 -10.50 -2.35 6.66
CA SER A 223 -9.12 -2.86 6.62
C SER A 223 -8.54 -2.99 8.02
N TYR A 224 -7.58 -3.91 8.16
CA TYR A 224 -6.71 -3.97 9.33
C TYR A 224 -5.50 -3.02 9.24
N LYS A 225 -5.25 -2.44 8.05
CA LYS A 225 -4.12 -1.54 7.79
C LYS A 225 -4.55 -0.07 7.71
N LEU A 226 -5.73 0.17 7.12
CA LEU A 226 -6.29 1.51 6.95
C LEU A 226 -7.57 1.65 7.78
N LYS A 227 -7.74 2.76 8.48
CA LYS A 227 -8.95 3.09 9.24
C LYS A 227 -9.47 4.49 8.90
N ASN A 228 -10.67 4.80 9.37
CA ASN A 228 -11.29 6.13 9.21
C ASN A 228 -11.34 6.57 7.73
N HIS A 229 -11.71 5.65 6.86
CA HIS A 229 -11.88 5.91 5.43
C HIS A 229 -12.85 7.06 5.18
N ARG A 230 -12.47 7.99 4.32
CA ARG A 230 -13.27 9.15 3.96
C ARG A 230 -12.92 9.63 2.56
N PHE A 231 -13.92 10.18 1.89
CA PHE A 231 -13.71 10.91 0.64
C PHE A 231 -13.32 12.34 0.95
N ILE A 232 -12.21 12.78 0.34
CA ILE A 232 -11.68 14.15 0.48
C ILE A 232 -11.60 14.76 -0.90
N ASP A 233 -11.96 16.04 -1.03
CA ASP A 233 -11.76 16.77 -2.28
C ASP A 233 -10.27 16.86 -2.61
N ILE A 234 -9.92 16.60 -3.87
CA ILE A 234 -8.55 16.57 -4.36
C ILE A 234 -7.79 17.88 -4.06
N ASP A 235 -8.48 19.02 -4.07
CA ASP A 235 -7.88 20.32 -3.79
C ASP A 235 -7.46 20.46 -2.31
N GLU A 236 -8.15 19.77 -1.40
CA GLU A 236 -7.85 19.78 0.03
C GLU A 236 -6.63 18.91 0.37
N VAL A 237 -6.27 17.93 -0.46
CA VAL A 237 -5.19 16.95 -0.18
C VAL A 237 -3.85 17.63 0.08
N ASN A 238 -3.55 18.73 -0.63
CA ASN A 238 -2.29 19.47 -0.45
C ASN A 238 -2.19 20.14 0.93
N SER A 239 -3.33 20.51 1.51
CA SER A 239 -3.44 21.16 2.83
C SER A 239 -3.38 20.18 3.99
N LEU A 240 -3.58 18.88 3.72
CA LEU A 240 -3.50 17.85 4.75
C LEU A 240 -2.10 17.79 5.34
N LYS A 241 -2.08 17.72 6.68
CA LYS A 241 -0.88 17.44 7.46
C LYS A 241 -0.71 15.93 7.58
N ASN A 242 0.53 15.50 7.80
CA ASN A 242 0.85 14.10 8.09
C ASN A 242 0.38 13.12 7.00
N VAL A 243 0.76 13.42 5.75
CA VAL A 243 0.36 12.64 4.57
C VAL A 243 1.50 11.72 4.18
N ARG A 244 1.19 10.46 3.83
CA ARG A 244 2.19 9.50 3.36
C ARG A 244 2.86 9.98 2.06
N VAL A 245 4.15 9.69 1.91
CA VAL A 245 4.93 9.97 0.69
C VAL A 245 4.19 9.46 -0.55
N GLY A 246 4.14 10.29 -1.60
CA GLY A 246 3.51 9.98 -2.88
C GLY A 246 2.04 10.37 -2.98
N VAL A 247 1.32 10.58 -1.88
CA VAL A 247 -0.12 10.91 -1.93
C VAL A 247 -0.37 12.29 -2.53
N LYS A 248 0.45 13.29 -2.18
CA LYS A 248 0.32 14.65 -2.74
C LYS A 248 0.62 14.67 -4.23
N GLU A 249 1.66 13.96 -4.65
CA GLU A 249 2.04 13.80 -6.05
C GLU A 249 0.95 13.10 -6.85
N VAL A 250 0.31 12.07 -6.26
CA VAL A 250 -0.84 11.39 -6.87
C VAL A 250 -2.04 12.32 -7.00
N ALA A 251 -2.33 13.16 -6.00
CA ALA A 251 -3.42 14.14 -6.10
C ALA A 251 -3.17 15.17 -7.20
N ILE A 252 -1.95 15.73 -7.27
CA ILE A 252 -1.54 16.66 -8.34
C ILE A 252 -1.63 15.97 -9.72
N GLY A 253 -1.14 14.73 -9.82
CA GLY A 253 -1.21 13.93 -11.04
C GLY A 253 -2.66 13.67 -11.45
N TYR A 254 -3.52 13.28 -10.52
CA TYR A 254 -4.92 13.00 -10.79
C TYR A 254 -5.70 14.26 -11.18
N GLN A 255 -5.37 15.43 -10.63
CA GLN A 255 -5.94 16.71 -11.08
C GLN A 255 -5.63 16.99 -12.54
N LYS A 256 -4.35 16.83 -12.94
CA LYS A 256 -3.93 16.96 -14.34
C LYS A 256 -4.61 15.92 -15.23
N TYR A 257 -4.79 14.70 -14.75
CA TYR A 257 -5.52 13.65 -15.47
C TYR A 257 -6.97 14.06 -15.74
N LEU A 258 -7.69 14.59 -14.74
CA LEU A 258 -9.06 15.09 -14.92
C LEU A 258 -9.11 16.25 -15.93
N ASP A 259 -8.16 17.18 -15.88
CA ASP A 259 -8.08 18.28 -16.83
C ASP A 259 -7.88 17.78 -18.27
N LEU A 260 -7.00 16.79 -18.48
CA LEU A 260 -6.76 16.19 -19.78
C LEU A 260 -7.99 15.43 -20.31
N LEU A 261 -8.69 14.70 -19.44
CA LEU A 261 -9.95 14.03 -19.79
C LEU A 261 -11.02 15.03 -20.20
N SER A 262 -11.15 16.16 -19.48
CA SER A 262 -12.12 17.21 -19.81
C SER A 262 -11.89 17.83 -21.21
N ARG A 263 -10.65 17.74 -21.71
CA ARG A 263 -10.23 18.24 -23.02
C ARG A 263 -10.23 17.16 -24.11
N ASN A 264 -10.70 15.94 -23.83
CA ASN A 264 -10.70 14.78 -24.73
C ASN A 264 -9.32 14.46 -25.34
N LEU A 265 -8.24 14.66 -24.57
CA LEU A 265 -6.89 14.34 -25.01
C LEU A 265 -6.54 12.88 -24.71
N VAL A 266 -5.86 12.21 -25.65
CA VAL A 266 -5.31 10.86 -25.41
C VAL A 266 -4.23 10.96 -24.34
N VAL A 267 -4.43 10.27 -23.21
CA VAL A 267 -3.53 10.36 -22.06
C VAL A 267 -2.61 9.15 -22.02
N ASN A 268 -1.35 9.34 -22.38
CA ASN A 268 -0.30 8.40 -21.99
C ASN A 268 -0.11 8.49 -20.47
N PRO A 269 0.20 7.38 -19.77
CA PRO A 269 0.44 7.41 -18.33
C PRO A 269 1.57 8.39 -17.99
N MET A 270 1.26 9.38 -17.15
CA MET A 270 2.23 10.39 -16.71
C MET A 270 3.38 9.71 -15.96
N GLN A 271 4.60 10.19 -16.17
CA GLN A 271 5.77 9.74 -15.41
C GLN A 271 6.13 10.84 -14.41
N ALA A 272 6.29 10.48 -13.14
CA ALA A 272 6.68 11.42 -12.10
C ALA A 272 7.67 10.77 -11.13
N GLN A 273 8.53 11.60 -10.55
CA GLN A 273 9.36 11.23 -9.40
C GLN A 273 8.75 11.86 -8.15
N SER A 274 8.77 11.13 -7.04
CA SER A 274 8.29 11.63 -5.76
C SER A 274 9.15 12.80 -5.26
N PHE A 275 8.57 13.65 -4.41
CA PHE A 275 9.31 14.72 -3.75
C PHE A 275 10.47 14.16 -2.92
N LEU A 276 10.27 13.00 -2.28
CA LEU A 276 11.33 12.26 -1.59
C LEU A 276 12.52 11.94 -2.51
N ASN A 277 12.29 11.44 -3.73
CA ASN A 277 13.38 11.17 -4.67
C ASN A 277 14.12 12.45 -5.07
N GLN A 278 13.39 13.54 -5.28
CA GLN A 278 13.99 14.84 -5.63
C GLN A 278 14.88 15.34 -4.50
N GLU A 279 14.41 15.23 -3.25
CA GLU A 279 15.19 15.60 -2.07
C GLU A 279 16.40 14.69 -1.89
N LEU A 280 16.25 13.36 -2.01
CA LEU A 280 17.37 12.41 -1.94
C LEU A 280 18.44 12.64 -3.02
N ALA A 281 18.06 13.12 -4.20
CA ALA A 281 19.00 13.47 -5.26
C ALA A 281 19.84 14.71 -4.92
N THR A 282 19.32 15.62 -4.08
CA THR A 282 20.03 16.83 -3.65
C THR A 282 20.93 16.63 -2.43
N VAL A 283 20.71 15.57 -1.65
CA VAL A 283 21.56 15.26 -0.49
C VAL A 283 22.87 14.61 -0.95
N SER A 284 23.98 15.32 -0.77
CA SER A 284 25.34 14.77 -0.86
C SER A 284 25.47 13.67 0.20
N VAL A 285 25.45 12.40 -0.23
CA VAL A 285 25.90 11.32 0.64
C VAL A 285 27.39 11.28 0.39
N GLU A 286 28.18 11.82 1.32
CA GLU A 286 29.60 11.53 1.34
C GLU A 286 29.73 10.03 1.55
N VAL A 287 29.96 9.31 0.46
CA VAL A 287 30.32 7.90 0.52
C VAL A 287 31.71 7.88 1.13
N GLY A 288 31.82 7.45 2.37
CA GLY A 288 33.11 7.26 3.04
C GLY A 288 34.03 6.41 2.16
N ALA A 289 35.19 6.99 1.85
CA ALA A 289 36.30 6.32 1.18
C ALA A 289 36.91 5.22 2.08
#